data_AF-A0A1V8RPV0-F1
#
_entry.id   AF-A0A1V8RPV0-F1
#
_cell.length_a   1.000
_cell.length_b   1.000
_cell.length_c   1.000
_cell.angle_alpha   90.00
_cell.angle_beta   90.00
_cell.angle_gamma   90.00
#
_symmetry.space_group_name_H-M   'P 1'
#
loop_
_entity.id
_entity.type
_entity.pdbx_description
1 polymer ?
#
loop_
_entity_poly.entity_id
_entity_poly.type
_entity_poly.pdbx_seq_one_letter_code
_entity_poly.pdbx_strand_id
1 'polypeptide(L)'
;MALDSCECLIDIGSALFSLPSKDLRKAGRSALPVSRVRQIMMYVAHVVLKLSMMEVGRGFGRDRTTVLHACQMIEDMREDPDFDQLVLVVERVAHAAFRDRIGL
;
A
#
# COMPACT_ATOMS: atom_id res chain seq x y z
N MET A 1 -14.98 6.47 -2.29
CA MET A 1 -13.97 6.47 -3.37
C MET A 1 -12.56 6.18 -2.86
N ALA A 2 -11.88 7.10 -2.16
CA ALA A 2 -10.50 6.86 -1.68
C ALA A 2 -10.43 5.77 -0.59
N LEU A 3 -11.41 5.76 0.34
CA LEU A 3 -11.52 4.71 1.36
C LEU A 3 -11.69 3.32 0.73
N ASP A 4 -12.64 3.17 -0.18
CA ASP A 4 -12.92 1.88 -0.85
C ASP A 4 -11.70 1.37 -1.63
N SER A 5 -10.93 2.29 -2.22
CA SER A 5 -9.68 1.94 -2.91
C SER A 5 -8.61 1.45 -1.94
N CYS A 6 -8.51 2.06 -0.75
CA CYS A 6 -7.57 1.62 0.28
C CYS A 6 -7.97 0.26 0.89
N GLU A 7 -9.27 0.04 1.12
CA GLU A 7 -9.79 -1.25 1.58
C GLU A 7 -9.49 -2.36 0.56
N CYS A 8 -9.72 -2.10 -0.73
CA CYS A 8 -9.37 -3.05 -1.79
C CYS A 8 -7.86 -3.30 -1.86
N LEU A 9 -7.00 -2.28 -1.71
CA LEU A 9 -5.55 -2.48 -1.61
C LEU A 9 -5.14 -3.31 -0.39
N ILE A 10 -5.80 -3.13 0.75
CA ILE A 10 -5.55 -3.95 1.95
C ILE A 10 -5.87 -5.42 1.66
N ASP A 11 -6.97 -5.70 0.96
CA ASP A 11 -7.35 -7.07 0.62
C ASP A 11 -6.42 -7.67 -0.46
N ILE A 12 -5.96 -6.88 -1.43
CA ILE A 12 -4.89 -7.29 -2.37
C ILE A 12 -3.61 -7.63 -1.60
N GLY A 13 -3.18 -6.76 -0.67
CA GLY A 13 -1.99 -7.02 0.15
C GLY A 13 -2.14 -8.25 1.04
N SER A 14 -3.34 -8.49 1.58
CA SER A 14 -3.65 -9.69 2.34
C SER A 14 -3.48 -10.95 1.49
N ALA A 15 -4.02 -10.95 0.27
CA ALA A 15 -3.95 -12.08 -0.66
C ALA A 15 -2.52 -12.34 -1.16
N LEU A 16 -1.80 -11.30 -1.60
CA LEU A 16 -0.45 -11.45 -2.16
C LEU A 16 0.58 -11.94 -1.14
N PHE A 17 0.45 -11.51 0.12
CA PHE A 17 1.42 -11.80 1.17
C PHE A 17 0.96 -12.86 2.17
N SER A 18 -0.22 -13.47 1.95
CA SER A 18 -0.81 -14.49 2.84
C SER A 18 -0.91 -14.03 4.31
N LEU A 19 -1.28 -12.76 4.52
CA LEU A 19 -1.45 -12.17 5.85
C LEU A 19 -2.93 -11.95 6.16
N PRO A 20 -3.38 -12.13 7.41
CA PRO A 20 -4.77 -11.83 7.77
C PRO A 20 -5.09 -10.35 7.51
N SER A 21 -6.13 -10.08 6.74
CA SER A 21 -6.52 -8.71 6.37
C SER A 21 -6.85 -7.84 7.59
N LYS A 22 -7.32 -8.46 8.67
CA LYS A 22 -7.52 -7.82 10.00
C LYS A 22 -6.23 -7.25 10.60
N ASP A 23 -5.08 -7.89 10.37
CA ASP A 23 -3.79 -7.45 10.90
C ASP A 23 -3.24 -6.25 10.13
N LEU A 24 -3.53 -6.19 8.83
CA LEU A 24 -3.24 -5.04 7.98
C LEU A 24 -4.10 -3.83 8.36
N ARG A 25 -5.38 -4.03 8.71
CA ARG A 25 -6.27 -2.96 9.19
C ARG A 25 -5.93 -2.46 10.60
N LYS A 26 -5.33 -3.30 11.43
CA LYS A 26 -5.05 -2.98 12.83
C LYS A 26 -4.13 -1.75 12.97
N ALA A 27 -4.58 -0.77 13.75
CA ALA A 27 -3.77 0.37 14.14
C ALA A 27 -2.68 -0.01 15.17
N GLY A 28 -1.61 0.80 15.23
CA GLY A 28 -0.52 0.61 16.20
C GLY A 28 0.61 -0.30 15.72
N ARG A 29 1.38 -0.82 16.68
CA ARG A 29 2.55 -1.70 16.45
C ARG A 29 2.08 -3.08 15.98
N SER A 30 2.84 -3.65 15.04
CA SER A 30 2.61 -4.99 14.50
C SER A 30 3.95 -5.67 14.23
N ALA A 31 3.89 -6.97 13.95
CA ALA A 31 5.04 -7.69 13.41
C ALA A 31 5.58 -7.00 12.15
N LEU A 32 6.89 -7.11 11.93
CA LEU A 32 7.59 -6.49 10.81
C LEU A 32 6.96 -6.83 9.44
N PRO A 33 6.59 -8.09 9.13
CA PRO A 33 5.97 -8.43 7.86
C PRO A 33 4.65 -7.67 7.61
N VAL A 34 3.79 -7.59 8.63
CA VAL A 34 2.51 -6.86 8.56
C VAL A 34 2.75 -5.36 8.34
N SER A 35 3.74 -4.80 9.02
CA SER A 35 4.09 -3.39 8.84
C SER A 35 4.63 -3.12 7.44
N ARG A 36 5.47 -4.02 6.91
CA ARG A 36 6.04 -3.90 5.57
C ARG A 36 4.97 -3.94 4.49
N VAL A 37 4.05 -4.89 4.57
CA VAL A 37 2.94 -4.99 3.60
C VAL A 37 2.06 -3.74 3.64
N ARG A 38 1.75 -3.22 4.83
CA ARG A 38 1.04 -1.92 4.93
C ARG A 38 1.80 -0.78 4.26
N GLN A 39 3.11 -0.68 4.46
CA GLN A 39 3.93 0.36 3.83
C GLN A 39 3.91 0.24 2.30
N ILE A 40 4.02 -0.98 1.76
CA ILE A 40 3.90 -1.23 0.31
C ILE A 40 2.51 -0.79 -0.19
N MET A 41 1.42 -1.17 0.51
CA MET A 41 0.07 -0.78 0.08
C MET A 41 -0.16 0.74 0.15
N MET A 42 0.38 1.43 1.16
CA MET A 42 0.33 2.89 1.27
C MET A 42 1.11 3.56 0.13
N TYR A 43 2.30 3.04 -0.18
CA TYR A 43 3.10 3.48 -1.30
C TYR A 43 2.32 3.35 -2.60
N VAL A 44 1.81 2.15 -2.91
CA VAL A 44 1.02 1.88 -4.13
C VAL A 44 -0.23 2.75 -4.22
N ALA A 45 -0.94 2.97 -3.10
CA ALA A 45 -2.07 3.89 -3.06
C ALA A 45 -1.68 5.31 -3.50
N HIS A 46 -0.48 5.77 -3.11
CA HIS A 46 0.03 7.09 -3.47
C HIS A 46 0.55 7.14 -4.92
N VAL A 47 1.47 6.25 -5.33
CA VAL A 47 2.11 6.32 -6.65
C VAL A 47 1.23 5.79 -7.78
N VAL A 48 0.46 4.73 -7.57
CA VAL A 48 -0.38 4.11 -8.62
C VAL A 48 -1.74 4.77 -8.69
N LEU A 49 -2.45 4.87 -7.55
CA LEU A 49 -3.80 5.42 -7.51
C LEU A 49 -3.85 6.95 -7.39
N LYS A 50 -2.69 7.61 -7.32
CA LYS A 50 -2.53 9.07 -7.22
C LYS A 50 -3.29 9.69 -6.04
N LEU A 51 -3.51 8.92 -4.98
CA LEU A 51 -4.13 9.43 -3.75
C LEU A 51 -3.14 10.33 -3.02
N SER A 52 -3.61 11.44 -2.45
CA SER A 52 -2.79 12.27 -1.57
C SER A 52 -2.42 11.52 -0.28
N MET A 53 -1.31 11.89 0.36
CA MET A 53 -0.90 11.27 1.63
C MET A 53 -1.98 11.39 2.73
N MET A 54 -2.81 12.45 2.69
CA MET A 54 -3.94 12.59 3.61
C MET A 54 -5.07 11.59 3.32
N GLU A 55 -5.39 11.37 2.04
CA GLU A 55 -6.39 10.37 1.65
C GLU A 55 -5.93 8.95 1.98
N VAL A 56 -4.67 8.63 1.70
CA VAL A 56 -4.06 7.35 2.08
C VAL A 56 -4.06 7.20 3.60
N GLY A 57 -3.64 8.23 4.34
CA GLY A 57 -3.66 8.21 5.81
C GLY A 57 -5.05 7.91 6.35
N ARG A 58 -6.07 8.60 5.83
CA ARG A 58 -7.47 8.35 6.20
C ARG A 58 -7.92 6.92 5.85
N GLY A 59 -7.55 6.41 4.68
CA GLY A 59 -7.90 5.06 4.23
C GLY A 59 -7.26 3.94 5.06
N PHE A 60 -6.04 4.14 5.54
CA PHE A 60 -5.33 3.16 6.39
C PHE A 60 -5.45 3.43 7.90
N GLY A 61 -6.21 4.46 8.30
CA GLY A 61 -6.33 4.88 9.70
C GLY A 61 -5.02 5.36 10.32
N ARG A 62 -4.17 6.04 9.54
CA ARG A 62 -2.85 6.54 9.93
C ARG A 62 -2.71 8.05 9.69
N ASP A 63 -1.75 8.66 10.38
CA ASP A 63 -1.39 10.05 10.11
C ASP A 63 -0.69 10.19 8.75
N ARG A 64 -0.85 11.34 8.09
CA ARG A 64 -0.21 11.62 6.80
C ARG A 64 1.32 11.48 6.84
N THR A 65 1.95 11.77 7.98
CA THR A 65 3.40 11.61 8.19
C THR A 65 3.80 10.14 8.20
N THR A 66 2.92 9.25 8.69
CA THR A 66 3.15 7.79 8.59
C THR A 66 3.18 7.34 7.14
N VAL A 67 2.33 7.91 6.28
CA VAL A 67 2.35 7.63 4.84
C VAL A 67 3.61 8.18 4.19
N LEU A 68 4.02 9.40 4.53
CA LEU A 68 5.29 9.97 4.06
C LEU A 68 6.47 9.05 4.41
N HIS A 69 6.57 8.62 5.66
CA HIS A 69 7.60 7.69 6.11
C HIS A 69 7.53 6.34 5.40
N ALA A 70 6.31 5.82 5.14
CA ALA A 70 6.13 4.60 4.37
C ALA A 70 6.66 4.77 2.94
N CYS A 71 6.32 5.86 2.25
CA CYS A 71 6.80 6.10 0.90
C CYS A 71 8.33 6.20 0.84
N GLN A 72 8.96 6.98 1.72
CA GLN A 72 10.42 7.10 1.80
C GLN A 72 11.08 5.73 2.02
N MET A 73 10.58 4.98 3.00
CA MET A 73 11.09 3.64 3.32
C MET A 73 10.96 2.66 2.14
N ILE A 74 9.87 2.73 1.37
CA ILE A 74 9.71 1.86 0.20
C ILE A 74 10.66 2.29 -0.92
N GLU A 75 10.81 3.58 -1.20
CA GLU A 75 11.77 4.09 -2.20
C GLU A 75 13.21 3.67 -1.85
N ASP A 76 13.64 3.84 -0.59
CA ASP A 76 14.97 3.43 -0.14
C ASP A 76 15.21 1.92 -0.34
N MET A 77 14.18 1.10 -0.13
CA MET A 77 14.29 -0.35 -0.33
C MET A 77 14.28 -0.78 -1.78
N ARG A 78 13.74 0.03 -2.69
CA ARG A 78 13.73 -0.27 -4.14
C ARG A 78 15.12 -0.16 -4.77
N GLU A 79 16.14 0.26 -4.01
CA GLU A 79 17.54 0.10 -4.42
C GLU A 79 17.96 -1.37 -4.51
N ASP A 80 17.28 -2.27 -3.78
CA ASP A 80 17.44 -3.72 -3.90
C ASP A 80 16.61 -4.26 -5.08
N PRO A 81 17.23 -4.88 -6.09
CA PRO A 81 16.52 -5.34 -7.29
C PRO A 81 15.42 -6.37 -7.01
N ASP A 82 15.61 -7.25 -6.04
CA ASP A 82 14.62 -8.28 -5.70
C ASP A 82 13.39 -7.64 -5.05
N PHE A 83 13.60 -6.66 -4.16
CA PHE A 83 12.53 -5.88 -3.58
C PHE A 83 11.83 -4.99 -4.62
N ASP A 84 12.56 -4.37 -5.54
CA ASP A 84 11.97 -3.59 -6.63
C ASP A 84 11.03 -4.44 -7.49
N GLN A 85 11.46 -5.66 -7.88
CA GLN A 85 10.60 -6.59 -8.61
C GLN A 85 9.33 -6.94 -7.84
N LEU A 86 9.42 -7.16 -6.52
CA LEU A 86 8.26 -7.38 -5.67
C LEU A 86 7.28 -6.19 -5.74
N VAL A 87 7.77 -4.96 -5.58
CA VAL A 87 6.94 -3.76 -5.64
C VAL A 87 6.30 -3.59 -7.02
N LEU A 88 7.06 -3.81 -8.10
CA LEU A 88 6.54 -3.77 -9.48
C LEU A 88 5.39 -4.76 -9.71
N VAL A 89 5.46 -5.97 -9.13
CA VAL A 89 4.35 -6.93 -9.20
C VAL A 89 3.10 -6.38 -8.51
N VAL A 90 3.24 -5.79 -7.32
CA VAL A 90 2.11 -5.19 -6.60
C VAL A 90 1.52 -4.01 -7.39
N GLU A 91 2.37 -3.14 -7.94
CA GLU A 91 1.93 -2.01 -8.78
C GLU A 91 1.13 -2.49 -10.00
N ARG A 92 1.58 -3.55 -10.69
CA ARG A 92 0.87 -4.16 -11.83
C ARG A 92 -0.50 -4.71 -11.42
N VAL A 93 -0.58 -5.41 -10.29
CA VAL A 93 -1.84 -5.94 -9.75
C VAL A 93 -2.81 -4.78 -9.46
N ALA A 94 -2.32 -3.70 -8.84
CA ALA A 94 -3.13 -2.51 -8.58
C ALA A 94 -3.59 -1.84 -9.88
N HIS A 95 -2.72 -1.65 -10.86
CA HIS A 95 -3.11 -1.12 -12.17
C HIS A 95 -4.20 -1.95 -12.85
N ALA A 96 -4.12 -3.29 -12.77
CA ALA A 96 -5.14 -4.16 -13.32
C ALA A 96 -6.47 -4.06 -12.54
N ALA A 97 -6.42 -4.00 -11.21
CA ALA A 97 -7.61 -3.93 -10.36
C ALA A 97 -8.33 -2.58 -10.43
N PHE A 98 -7.62 -1.49 -10.70
CA PHE A 98 -8.15 -0.13 -10.68
C PHE A 98 -8.14 0.57 -12.05
N ARG A 99 -8.11 -0.21 -13.14
CA ARG A 99 -8.02 0.30 -14.53
C ARG A 99 -9.01 1.45 -14.80
N ASP A 100 -10.30 1.21 -14.53
CA ASP A 100 -11.38 2.17 -14.78
C ASP A 100 -11.22 3.48 -13.98
N ARG A 101 -10.57 3.42 -12.82
CA ARG A 101 -10.31 4.58 -11.95
C ARG A 101 -9.11 5.39 -12.43
N ILE A 102 -8.13 4.75 -13.04
CA ILE A 102 -6.88 5.39 -13.50
C ILE A 102 -7.05 6.00 -14.90
N GLY A 103 -8.20 5.79 -15.56
CA GLY A 103 -8.48 6.31 -16.89
C GLY A 103 -7.69 5.61 -17.99
N LEU A 104 -7.34 4.34 -17.75
CA LEU A 104 -6.67 3.44 -18.71
C LEU A 104 -7.66 2.47 -19.34
#